data_AF-A0A931G7S1-F1
#
_entry.id   AF-A0A931G7S1-F1
#
_cell.length_a   1.000
_cell.length_b   1.000
_cell.length_c   1.000
_cell.angle_alpha   90.00
_cell.angle_beta   90.00
_cell.angle_gamma   90.00
#
_symmetry.space_group_name_H-M   'P 1'
#
loop_
_entity.id
_entity.type
_entity.pdbx_description
1 polymer ?
#
loop_
_entity_poly.entity_id
_entity_poly.type
_entity_poly.pdbx_seq_one_letter_code
_entity_poly.pdbx_strand_id
1 'polypeptide(L)'
;MQGHERVKPYLERALSEMAHHRMEVGDLRDAWAALEESAASKGLAIGEAEENAELDDVGYLNGRAADLHLRSGDLEQAKACAVISANAYAHYAYEFPANVFYFRGSLRLLVEILDAAGEEEEASAIRTDMAHLLAEPEPADYDRYLTEFADFQHVIDAV
;
A
#
# COMPACT_ATOMS: atom_id res chain seq x y z
N MET A 1 22.65 22.68 -14.59
CA MET A 1 21.85 21.43 -14.58
C MET A 1 21.14 21.35 -13.24
N GLN A 2 19.88 21.78 -13.14
CA GLN A 2 19.11 21.85 -11.88
C GLN A 2 17.62 21.49 -12.08
N GLY A 3 17.29 20.85 -13.21
CA GLY A 3 15.90 20.49 -13.56
C GLY A 3 15.57 19.00 -13.38
N HIS A 4 16.55 18.13 -13.15
CA HIS A 4 16.31 16.67 -13.12
C HIS A 4 15.88 16.13 -11.75
N GLU A 5 16.27 16.76 -10.64
CA GLU A 5 15.93 16.27 -9.29
C GLU A 5 14.49 16.60 -8.88
N ARG A 6 13.88 17.66 -9.45
CA ARG A 6 12.50 18.04 -9.14
C ARG A 6 11.43 17.30 -9.94
N VAL A 7 11.77 16.67 -11.07
CA VAL A 7 10.78 16.04 -11.97
C VAL A 7 10.46 14.59 -11.57
N LYS A 8 11.43 13.89 -10.95
CA LYS A 8 11.29 12.48 -10.55
C LYS A 8 10.11 12.19 -9.61
N PRO A 9 9.87 12.96 -8.52
CA PRO A 9 8.76 12.66 -7.61
C PRO A 9 7.38 12.81 -8.27
N TYR A 10 7.25 13.73 -9.24
CA TYR A 10 5.99 13.92 -9.97
C TYR A 10 5.74 12.80 -10.98
N LEU A 11 6.80 12.23 -11.58
CA LEU A 11 6.68 11.11 -12.49
C LEU A 11 6.27 9.84 -11.74
N GLU A 12 6.92 9.52 -10.63
CA GLU A 12 6.60 8.36 -9.79
C GLU A 12 5.15 8.41 -9.31
N ARG A 13 4.71 9.57 -8.81
CA ARG A 13 3.31 9.77 -8.41
C ARG A 13 2.36 9.63 -9.61
N ALA A 14 2.69 10.21 -10.76
CA ALA A 14 1.84 10.10 -11.94
C ALA A 14 1.71 8.66 -12.45
N LEU A 15 2.80 7.88 -12.45
CA LEU A 15 2.79 6.47 -12.85
C LEU A 15 1.96 5.62 -11.88
N SER A 16 2.09 5.88 -10.58
CA SER A 16 1.31 5.27 -9.52
C SER A 16 -0.20 5.55 -9.63
N GLU A 17 -0.59 6.80 -9.86
CA GLU A 17 -1.99 7.20 -10.09
C GLU A 17 -2.52 6.63 -11.41
N MET A 18 -1.68 6.58 -12.45
CA MET A 18 -2.03 5.97 -13.73
C MET A 18 -2.31 4.48 -13.58
N ALA A 19 -1.46 3.74 -12.86
CA ALA A 19 -1.68 2.34 -12.55
C ALA A 19 -3.04 2.13 -11.87
N HIS A 20 -3.34 2.93 -10.85
CA HIS A 20 -4.61 2.87 -10.15
C HIS A 20 -5.81 3.12 -11.08
N HIS A 21 -5.77 4.19 -11.85
CA HIS A 21 -6.83 4.51 -12.80
C HIS A 21 -7.03 3.39 -13.85
N ARG A 22 -5.95 2.79 -14.35
CA ARG A 22 -6.01 1.67 -15.30
C ARG A 22 -6.66 0.44 -14.69
N MET A 23 -6.38 0.14 -13.42
CA MET A 23 -7.06 -0.94 -12.69
C MET A 23 -8.56 -0.67 -12.52
N GLU A 24 -8.98 0.57 -12.27
CA GLU A 24 -10.40 0.93 -12.13
C GLU A 24 -11.18 0.76 -13.44
N VAL A 25 -10.57 1.09 -14.59
CA VAL A 25 -11.20 0.90 -15.90
C VAL A 25 -11.04 -0.54 -16.44
N GLY A 26 -10.44 -1.44 -15.67
CA GLY A 26 -10.26 -2.86 -16.03
C GLY A 26 -9.13 -3.13 -17.01
N ASP A 27 -8.26 -2.14 -17.27
CA ASP A 27 -7.09 -2.29 -18.15
C ASP A 27 -5.89 -2.80 -17.35
N LEU A 28 -5.93 -4.08 -16.99
CA LEU A 28 -4.93 -4.70 -16.12
C LEU A 28 -3.54 -4.74 -16.75
N ARG A 29 -3.45 -4.78 -18.09
CA ARG A 29 -2.15 -4.82 -18.78
C ARG A 29 -1.44 -3.48 -18.68
N ASP A 30 -2.13 -2.39 -18.99
CA ASP A 30 -1.53 -1.06 -18.94
C ASP A 30 -1.32 -0.61 -17.48
N ALA A 31 -2.15 -1.11 -16.54
CA ALA A 31 -1.89 -0.97 -15.11
C ALA A 31 -0.57 -1.63 -14.68
N TRP A 32 -0.32 -2.85 -15.13
CA TRP A 32 0.92 -3.57 -14.82
C TRP A 32 2.14 -2.85 -15.38
N ALA A 33 2.09 -2.41 -16.64
CA ALA A 33 3.19 -1.67 -17.26
C ALA A 33 3.51 -0.36 -16.50
N ALA A 34 2.48 0.35 -16.02
CA ALA A 34 2.66 1.55 -15.20
C ALA A 34 3.31 1.25 -13.84
N LEU A 35 2.95 0.12 -13.21
CA LEU A 35 3.57 -0.32 -11.96
C LEU A 35 5.03 -0.71 -12.15
N GLU A 36 5.35 -1.48 -13.19
CA GLU A 36 6.74 -1.85 -13.51
C GLU A 36 7.60 -0.62 -13.78
N GLU A 37 7.08 0.36 -14.54
CA GLU A 37 7.79 1.61 -14.79
C GLU A 37 8.01 2.42 -13.51
N SER A 38 7.01 2.46 -12.62
CA SER A 38 7.13 3.10 -11.31
C SER A 38 8.20 2.42 -10.45
N ALA A 39 8.20 1.09 -10.38
CA ALA A 39 9.18 0.32 -9.63
C ALA A 39 10.60 0.52 -10.17
N ALA A 40 10.76 0.42 -11.49
CA ALA A 40 12.05 0.63 -12.16
C ALA A 40 12.61 2.04 -11.92
N SER A 41 11.75 3.06 -11.90
CA SER A 41 12.18 4.45 -11.65
C SER A 41 12.74 4.66 -10.23
N LYS A 42 12.28 3.84 -9.28
CA LYS A 42 12.73 3.78 -7.88
C LYS A 42 13.87 2.77 -7.66
N GLY A 43 14.26 2.02 -8.71
CA GLY A 43 15.28 0.99 -8.63
C GLY A 43 14.83 -0.28 -7.92
N LEU A 44 13.53 -0.56 -7.89
CA LEU A 44 12.92 -1.68 -7.19
C LEU A 44 12.41 -2.76 -8.15
N ALA A 45 12.38 -4.01 -7.71
CA ALA A 45 11.68 -5.10 -8.36
C ALA A 45 10.36 -5.46 -7.63
N ILE A 46 9.26 -5.57 -8.39
CA ILE A 46 7.97 -6.06 -7.86
C ILE A 46 8.07 -7.57 -7.60
N GLY A 47 7.54 -8.04 -6.48
CA GLY A 47 7.60 -9.45 -6.08
C GLY A 47 8.89 -9.82 -5.36
N GLU A 48 9.78 -8.87 -5.10
CA GLU A 48 11.02 -9.08 -4.35
C GLU A 48 11.02 -8.26 -3.05
N ALA A 49 11.49 -8.86 -1.97
CA ALA A 49 11.79 -8.13 -0.74
C ALA A 49 13.20 -7.53 -0.87
N GLU A 50 13.32 -6.22 -0.74
CA GLU A 50 14.61 -5.53 -0.84
C GLU A 50 15.04 -4.94 0.50
N GLU A 51 16.18 -5.40 1.03
CA GLU A 51 16.68 -5.03 2.37
C GLU A 51 17.12 -3.56 2.50
N ASN A 52 17.43 -2.88 1.39
CA ASN A 52 17.93 -1.51 1.37
C ASN A 52 16.95 -0.50 0.73
N ALA A 53 15.72 -0.92 0.48
CA ALA A 53 14.71 -0.11 -0.19
C ALA A 53 13.90 0.72 0.81
N GLU A 54 13.28 1.80 0.32
CA GLU A 54 12.28 2.54 1.09
C GLU A 54 11.07 1.64 1.34
N LEU A 55 10.86 1.23 2.61
CA LEU A 55 9.83 0.25 2.99
C LEU A 55 8.42 0.67 2.56
N ASP A 56 8.12 1.97 2.52
CA ASP A 56 6.83 2.49 2.03
C ASP A 56 6.63 2.18 0.54
N ASP A 57 7.66 2.39 -0.29
CA ASP A 57 7.60 2.09 -1.71
C ASP A 57 7.48 0.59 -1.99
N VAL A 58 8.24 -0.24 -1.25
CA VAL A 58 8.13 -1.72 -1.34
C VAL A 58 6.73 -2.16 -0.95
N GLY A 59 6.21 -1.64 0.16
CA GLY A 59 4.87 -1.93 0.65
C GLY A 59 3.80 -1.56 -0.36
N TYR A 60 3.90 -0.34 -0.92
CA TYR A 60 2.94 0.21 -1.85
C TYR A 60 2.91 -0.57 -3.17
N LEU A 61 4.07 -0.73 -3.82
CA LEU A 61 4.17 -1.35 -5.14
C LEU A 61 3.74 -2.83 -5.09
N ASN A 62 4.16 -3.58 -4.08
CA ASN A 62 3.74 -4.96 -3.92
C ASN A 62 2.26 -5.08 -3.53
N GLY A 63 1.71 -4.12 -2.76
CA GLY A 63 0.27 -4.08 -2.47
C GLY A 63 -0.57 -3.85 -3.74
N ARG A 64 -0.14 -2.94 -4.62
CA ARG A 64 -0.80 -2.72 -5.91
C ARG A 64 -0.68 -3.90 -6.85
N ALA A 65 0.50 -4.51 -6.93
CA ALA A 65 0.72 -5.73 -7.70
C ALA A 65 -0.18 -6.87 -7.22
N ALA A 66 -0.33 -7.03 -5.90
CA ALA A 66 -1.21 -8.02 -5.31
C ALA A 66 -2.69 -7.82 -5.71
N ASP A 67 -3.22 -6.59 -5.63
CA ASP A 67 -4.59 -6.28 -6.08
C ASP A 67 -4.74 -6.55 -7.60
N LEU A 68 -3.73 -6.22 -8.40
CA LEU A 68 -3.77 -6.51 -9.84
C LEU A 68 -3.81 -8.02 -10.14
N HIS A 69 -2.98 -8.81 -9.46
CA HIS A 69 -2.97 -10.27 -9.57
C HIS A 69 -4.27 -10.90 -9.07
N LEU A 70 -4.86 -10.37 -7.99
CA LEU A 70 -6.17 -10.79 -7.51
C LEU A 70 -7.24 -10.59 -8.59
N ARG A 71 -7.26 -9.41 -9.23
CA ARG A 71 -8.22 -9.09 -10.31
C ARG A 71 -8.00 -9.92 -11.58
N SER A 72 -6.77 -10.32 -11.87
CA SER A 72 -6.45 -11.19 -13.01
C SER A 72 -6.69 -12.68 -12.72
N GLY A 73 -6.91 -13.04 -11.44
CA GLY A 73 -7.15 -14.41 -10.99
C GLY A 73 -5.86 -15.21 -10.71
N ASP A 74 -4.70 -14.56 -10.71
CA ASP A 74 -3.41 -15.16 -10.36
C ASP A 74 -3.19 -15.11 -8.84
N LEU A 75 -3.90 -15.99 -8.12
CA LEU A 75 -3.96 -15.97 -6.66
C LEU A 75 -2.60 -16.30 -5.99
N GLU A 76 -1.76 -17.10 -6.64
CA GLU A 76 -0.43 -17.44 -6.14
C GLU A 76 0.45 -16.18 -6.10
N GLN A 77 0.50 -15.44 -7.21
CA GLN A 77 1.29 -14.20 -7.27
C GLN A 77 0.66 -13.07 -6.48
N ALA A 78 -0.67 -13.02 -6.39
CA ALA A 78 -1.36 -12.09 -5.52
C ALA A 78 -0.91 -12.29 -4.07
N LYS A 79 -0.88 -13.54 -3.60
CA LYS A 79 -0.46 -13.89 -2.24
C LYS A 79 1.00 -13.55 -2.00
N ALA A 80 1.89 -13.93 -2.92
CA ALA A 80 3.32 -13.63 -2.80
C ALA A 80 3.58 -12.12 -2.62
N CYS A 81 2.97 -11.29 -3.48
CA CYS A 81 3.10 -9.84 -3.39
C CYS A 81 2.45 -9.27 -2.11
N ALA A 82 1.29 -9.78 -1.70
CA ALA A 82 0.60 -9.31 -0.49
C ALA A 82 1.40 -9.59 0.79
N VAL A 83 2.08 -10.74 0.87
CA VAL A 83 2.97 -11.07 2.00
C VAL A 83 4.15 -10.10 2.06
N ILE A 84 4.78 -9.80 0.93
CA ILE A 84 5.88 -8.82 0.85
C ILE A 84 5.39 -7.44 1.30
N SER A 85 4.23 -7.00 0.79
CA SER A 85 3.61 -5.74 1.17
C SER A 85 3.33 -5.65 2.68
N ALA A 86 2.72 -6.70 3.25
CA ALA A 86 2.40 -6.75 4.67
C ALA A 86 3.65 -6.73 5.55
N ASN A 87 4.71 -7.45 5.16
CA ASN A 87 5.98 -7.43 5.89
C ASN A 87 6.67 -6.06 5.82
N ALA A 88 6.72 -5.44 4.64
CA ALA A 88 7.30 -4.11 4.47
C ALA A 88 6.56 -3.08 5.34
N TYR A 89 5.22 -3.11 5.33
CA TYR A 89 4.42 -2.20 6.16
C TYR A 89 4.44 -2.53 7.65
N ALA A 90 4.65 -3.79 8.05
CA ALA A 90 4.88 -4.13 9.45
C ALA A 90 6.16 -3.48 9.97
N HIS A 91 7.25 -3.58 9.21
CA HIS A 91 8.52 -2.93 9.54
C HIS A 91 8.39 -1.40 9.51
N TYR A 92 7.74 -0.85 8.49
CA TYR A 92 7.51 0.58 8.38
C TYR A 92 6.68 1.14 9.55
N ALA A 93 5.63 0.43 9.98
CA ALA A 93 4.81 0.81 11.12
C ALA A 93 5.56 0.66 12.46
N TYR A 94 6.49 -0.29 12.56
CA TYR A 94 7.36 -0.42 13.73
C TYR A 94 8.29 0.80 13.88
N GLU A 95 8.88 1.25 12.77
CA GLU A 95 9.75 2.43 12.74
C GLU A 95 8.98 3.75 12.87
N PHE A 96 7.79 3.81 12.26
CA PHE A 96 6.92 4.99 12.21
C PHE A 96 5.49 4.65 12.67
N PRO A 97 5.21 4.58 13.99
CA PRO A 97 3.92 4.11 14.50
C PRO A 97 2.68 4.87 14.01
N ALA A 98 2.83 6.14 13.61
CA ALA A 98 1.74 6.92 13.00
C ALA A 98 1.22 6.32 11.68
N ASN A 99 2.01 5.45 11.03
CA ASN A 99 1.74 4.84 9.74
C ASN A 99 1.13 3.42 9.84
N VAL A 100 0.68 3.00 11.04
CA VAL A 100 0.07 1.68 11.29
C VAL A 100 -1.15 1.38 10.38
N PHE A 101 -1.80 2.41 9.86
CA PHE A 101 -2.94 2.25 8.95
C PHE A 101 -2.55 1.60 7.61
N TYR A 102 -1.33 1.81 7.09
CA TYR A 102 -0.85 1.11 5.89
C TYR A 102 -0.72 -0.39 6.15
N PHE A 103 -0.16 -0.76 7.31
CA PHE A 103 -0.05 -2.15 7.73
C PHE A 103 -1.42 -2.82 7.89
N ARG A 104 -2.39 -2.12 8.51
CA ARG A 104 -3.77 -2.60 8.58
C ARG A 104 -4.37 -2.80 7.17
N GLY A 105 -4.09 -1.88 6.25
CA GLY A 105 -4.52 -1.97 4.85
C GLY A 105 -3.95 -3.19 4.13
N SER A 106 -2.65 -3.45 4.26
CA SER A 106 -2.01 -4.61 3.65
C SER A 106 -2.51 -5.94 4.21
N LEU A 107 -2.79 -6.02 5.52
CA LEU A 107 -3.37 -7.22 6.12
C LEU A 107 -4.78 -7.50 5.60
N ARG A 108 -5.60 -6.45 5.38
CA ARG A 108 -6.94 -6.61 4.78
C ARG A 108 -6.86 -7.19 3.38
N LEU A 109 -5.95 -6.68 2.55
CA LEU A 109 -5.72 -7.20 1.20
C LEU A 109 -5.25 -8.65 1.23
N LEU A 110 -4.33 -9.00 2.12
CA LEU A 110 -3.86 -10.38 2.28
C LEU A 110 -5.01 -11.33 2.66
N VAL A 111 -5.88 -10.93 3.61
CA VAL A 111 -7.07 -11.73 3.98
C VAL A 111 -8.00 -11.92 2.78
N GLU A 112 -8.26 -10.86 2.00
CA GLU A 112 -9.09 -10.95 0.80
C GLU A 112 -8.53 -11.95 -0.23
N ILE A 113 -7.21 -11.96 -0.42
CA ILE A 113 -6.54 -12.89 -1.32
C ILE A 113 -6.61 -14.32 -0.80
N LEU A 114 -6.38 -14.54 0.50
CA LEU A 114 -6.47 -15.86 1.13
C LEU A 114 -7.90 -16.42 1.04
N ASP A 115 -8.91 -15.57 1.23
CA ASP A 115 -10.31 -15.94 1.04
C ASP A 115 -10.59 -16.37 -0.41
N ALA A 116 -10.12 -15.59 -1.38
CA ALA A 116 -10.25 -15.92 -2.79
C ALA A 116 -9.54 -17.24 -3.15
N ALA A 117 -8.43 -17.56 -2.49
CA ALA A 117 -7.67 -18.81 -2.65
C ALA A 117 -8.29 -20.01 -1.90
N GLY A 118 -9.27 -19.79 -1.02
CA GLY A 118 -9.85 -20.83 -0.17
C GLY A 118 -8.96 -21.25 1.00
N GLU A 119 -7.99 -20.42 1.39
CA GLU A 119 -7.05 -20.66 2.48
C GLU A 119 -7.64 -20.17 3.82
N GLU A 120 -8.78 -20.76 4.22
CA GLU A 120 -9.61 -20.28 5.33
C GLU A 120 -8.90 -20.26 6.69
N GLU A 121 -8.03 -21.24 6.97
CA GLU A 121 -7.29 -21.32 8.23
C GLU A 121 -6.32 -20.14 8.39
N GLU A 122 -5.55 -19.84 7.34
CA GLU A 122 -4.62 -18.71 7.33
C GLU A 122 -5.35 -17.37 7.39
N ALA A 123 -6.43 -17.22 6.61
CA ALA A 123 -7.27 -16.03 6.64
C ALA A 123 -7.87 -15.79 8.04
N SER A 124 -8.33 -16.85 8.71
CA SER A 124 -8.88 -16.78 10.08
C SER A 124 -7.83 -16.39 11.12
N ALA A 125 -6.62 -16.94 11.02
CA ALA A 125 -5.50 -16.57 11.90
C ALA A 125 -5.18 -15.07 11.78
N ILE A 126 -5.04 -14.56 10.56
CA ILE A 126 -4.75 -13.14 10.34
C ILE A 126 -5.88 -12.25 10.83
N ARG A 127 -7.15 -12.61 10.60
CA ARG A 127 -8.29 -11.83 11.14
C ARG A 127 -8.28 -11.78 12.67
N THR A 128 -7.87 -12.86 13.32
CA THR A 128 -7.74 -12.91 14.79
C THR A 128 -6.64 -11.97 15.26
N ASP A 129 -5.48 -11.99 14.61
CA ASP A 129 -4.37 -11.08 14.92
C ASP A 129 -4.76 -9.60 14.66
N MET A 130 -5.51 -9.36 13.58
CA MET A 130 -6.05 -8.03 13.25
C MET A 130 -7.06 -7.52 14.27
N ALA A 131 -7.82 -8.38 14.96
CA ALA A 131 -8.78 -7.95 15.97
C ALA A 131 -8.10 -7.18 17.12
N HIS A 132 -6.85 -7.53 17.44
CA HIS A 132 -6.03 -6.81 18.40
C HIS A 132 -5.44 -5.50 17.84
N LEU A 133 -5.17 -5.48 16.53
CA LEU A 133 -4.68 -4.28 15.83
C LEU A 133 -5.79 -3.27 15.55
N LEU A 134 -7.06 -3.68 15.47
CA LEU A 134 -8.24 -2.82 15.20
C LEU A 134 -8.93 -2.30 16.46
N ALA A 135 -8.46 -2.67 17.66
CA ALA A 135 -8.84 -1.95 18.87
C ALA A 135 -8.47 -0.48 18.67
N GLU A 136 -9.49 0.39 18.65
CA GLU A 136 -9.31 1.82 18.44
C GLU A 136 -8.27 2.38 19.43
N PRO A 137 -7.38 3.29 19.00
CA PRO A 137 -6.61 4.07 19.97
C PRO A 137 -7.57 4.73 20.95
N GLU A 138 -7.15 4.87 22.22
CA GLU A 138 -8.01 5.50 23.22
C GLU A 138 -8.53 6.86 22.72
N PRO A 139 -9.78 7.24 23.04
CA PRO A 139 -10.39 8.50 22.57
C PRO A 139 -9.55 9.77 22.79
N ALA A 140 -8.58 9.72 23.71
CA ALA A 140 -7.62 10.80 23.96
C ALA A 140 -6.75 11.17 22.74
N ASP A 141 -6.55 10.26 21.78
CA ASP A 141 -5.81 10.56 20.55
C ASP A 141 -6.68 11.18 19.44
N TYR A 142 -8.01 10.99 19.49
CA TYR A 142 -8.94 11.53 18.48
C TYR A 142 -9.06 13.06 18.55
N ASP A 143 -9.03 13.65 19.76
CA ASP A 143 -9.08 15.11 19.91
C ASP A 143 -7.85 15.80 19.28
N ARG A 144 -6.68 15.14 19.31
CA ARG A 144 -5.48 15.66 18.65
C ARG A 144 -5.63 15.63 17.13
N TYR A 145 -6.06 14.51 16.56
CA TYR A 145 -6.23 14.37 15.11
C TYR A 145 -7.38 15.23 14.56
N LEU A 146 -8.47 15.42 15.31
CA LEU A 146 -9.56 16.33 14.93
C LEU A 146 -9.11 17.79 14.93
N THR A 147 -8.22 18.19 15.85
CA THR A 147 -7.64 19.53 15.89
C THR A 147 -6.71 19.76 14.70
N GLU A 148 -5.83 18.78 14.38
CA GLU A 148 -4.95 18.85 13.21
C GLU A 148 -5.73 18.87 11.88
N PHE A 149 -6.88 18.19 11.79
CA PHE A 149 -7.76 18.22 10.61
C PHE A 149 -8.54 19.54 10.50
N ALA A 150 -8.99 20.12 11.61
CA ALA A 150 -9.64 21.43 11.65
C ALA A 150 -8.68 22.56 11.21
N ASP A 151 -7.40 22.46 11.58
CA ASP A 151 -6.35 23.38 11.11
C ASP A 151 -6.10 23.26 9.59
N PHE A 152 -6.25 22.04 9.03
CA PHE A 152 -6.13 21.81 7.58
C PHE A 152 -7.31 22.39 6.80
N GLN A 153 -8.52 22.38 7.38
CA GLN A 153 -9.73 22.90 6.76
C GLN A 153 -9.68 24.43 6.58
N HIS A 154 -9.04 25.14 7.51
CA HIS A 154 -8.79 26.59 7.40
C HIS A 154 -7.85 26.98 6.25
N VAL A 155 -6.99 26.07 5.77
CA VAL A 155 -6.13 26.30 4.60
C VAL A 155 -6.90 26.17 3.29
N ILE A 156 -7.93 25.31 3.25
CA ILE A 156 -8.79 25.12 2.07
C ILE A 156 -9.77 26.28 1.89
N ASP A 157 -10.34 26.79 2.99
CA ASP A 157 -11.30 27.91 2.95
C ASP A 157 -10.64 29.29 2.74
N ALA A 158 -9.30 29.36 2.79
CA ALA A 158 -8.51 30.58 2.57
C ALA A 158 -7.97 30.73 1.13
N VAL A 159 -8.32 29.79 0.22
CA VAL A 159 -8.04 29.83 -1.22
C VAL A 159 -9.33 30.11 -1.99
#